data_AF-A0A7S0BYH3-F1
#
_entry.id   AF-A0A7S0BYH3-F1
#
_cell.length_a   1.000
_cell.length_b   1.000
_cell.length_c   1.000
_cell.angle_alpha   90.00
_cell.angle_beta   90.00
_cell.angle_gamma   90.00
#
_symmetry.space_group_name_H-M   'P 1'
#
loop_
_entity.id
_entity.type
_entity.pdbx_description
1 polymer ?
#
loop_
_entity_poly.entity_id
_entity_poly.type
_entity_poly.pdbx_seq_one_letter_code
_entity_poly.pdbx_strand_id
1 'polypeptide(L)'
;MLQELFIDYRILVPINTDSSAKKNDIYFVPALLDPGSPFDNWAYKCKESWMTTICTSWLFIHSVPSNLMELVSASVLRDLNDLGKRRPESVSSEASAIAQSNSSPLLGSSQSYTSEIDRFHVHQMLCWRSTLIVKFRVEVIDKISRERKYSNVEVLVQLVGQSCETCVASENLTGGRQRLVVCGKGPEGGNGQRIWSGGYGLVLGAVERTINSYNGIRKPKKEIVCPKCLTNHHIRKAKTWNYDYVKEYGDREILCLKGHSVNTGLICGLPQKLVLEDTAESSSSLCTSTPVSDIFPAVVVVGLYDRKQNRITKVGSGFIVDKKLGLIVTAAHTLFNLTMDRNKADKDYFDLKEKGTAVIGIIPRSKDTDTRNGPARARAIFRYMAEVVEPVSRVELNRRDVCVLRIKTRLHEDVGDELENLFQEERVVLKPKKLKNLAVSVRIEHEEQIRVLGYNQGGEGITGAGQVLNRTIDLAKGYICRLPEDHGHEDKNMLDRKEIVAMCPTISGHSGGPCVNQNGEVIGILSRADPVDKQRCYIVPSSEFIPLVESARKR
;
A
#
# COMPACT_ATOMS: atom_id res chain seq x y z
N MET A 1 44.17 13.26 -24.01
CA MET A 1 43.87 14.71 -24.09
C MET A 1 42.37 15.04 -23.98
N LEU A 2 41.50 14.81 -24.98
CA LEU A 2 40.07 15.20 -24.88
C LEU A 2 39.29 14.42 -23.79
N GLN A 3 39.60 13.14 -23.66
CA GLN A 3 39.06 12.24 -22.64
C GLN A 3 39.47 12.67 -21.23
N GLU A 4 40.76 12.97 -21.01
CA GLU A 4 41.27 13.51 -19.74
C GLU A 4 40.61 14.84 -19.41
N LEU A 5 40.46 15.71 -20.40
CA LEU A 5 39.73 16.98 -20.25
C LEU A 5 38.29 16.76 -19.78
N PHE A 6 37.55 15.81 -20.37
CA PHE A 6 36.19 15.49 -19.95
C PHE A 6 36.11 14.81 -18.58
N ILE A 7 37.13 14.06 -18.17
CA ILE A 7 37.24 13.51 -16.82
C ILE A 7 37.50 14.65 -15.82
N ASP A 8 38.41 15.57 -16.14
CA ASP A 8 38.74 16.73 -15.32
C ASP A 8 37.54 17.68 -15.14
N TYR A 9 36.77 17.88 -16.21
CA TYR A 9 35.52 18.64 -16.16
C TYR A 9 34.31 17.84 -15.63
N ARG A 10 34.51 16.59 -15.19
CA ARG A 10 33.48 15.71 -14.61
C ARG A 10 32.29 15.43 -15.54
N ILE A 11 32.55 15.51 -16.84
CA ILE A 11 31.61 15.18 -17.91
C ILE A 11 31.59 13.65 -18.13
N LEU A 12 32.73 13.00 -17.97
CA LEU A 12 32.88 11.54 -18.01
C LEU A 12 33.35 11.03 -16.64
N VAL A 13 32.65 10.07 -16.06
CA VAL A 13 33.07 9.38 -14.84
C VAL A 13 33.56 7.98 -15.22
N PRO A 14 34.86 7.67 -15.10
CA PRO A 14 35.39 6.35 -15.45
C PRO A 14 34.85 5.27 -14.49
N ILE A 15 34.36 4.17 -15.05
CA ILE A 15 33.99 2.96 -14.31
C ILE A 15 35.12 1.95 -14.50
N ASN A 16 35.99 1.82 -13.49
CA ASN A 16 36.99 0.76 -13.48
C ASN A 16 36.29 -0.60 -13.32
N THR A 17 36.29 -1.42 -14.37
CA THR A 17 35.84 -2.80 -14.29
C THR A 17 37.06 -3.72 -14.22
N ASP A 18 37.14 -4.55 -13.20
CA ASP A 18 38.33 -5.38 -12.91
C ASP A 18 38.44 -6.64 -13.81
N SER A 19 37.72 -6.70 -14.94
CA SER A 19 37.76 -7.86 -15.83
C SER A 19 38.98 -7.82 -16.76
N SER A 20 39.89 -8.77 -16.56
CA SER A 20 41.15 -9.03 -17.27
C SER A 20 41.05 -9.31 -18.78
N ALA A 21 39.92 -9.01 -19.44
CA ALA A 21 39.71 -9.23 -20.86
C ALA A 21 39.37 -7.91 -21.55
N LYS A 22 40.40 -7.27 -22.14
CA LYS A 22 40.37 -5.99 -22.86
C LYS A 22 39.77 -4.84 -22.04
N LYS A 23 40.61 -3.85 -21.72
CA LYS A 23 40.26 -2.62 -21.01
C LYS A 23 39.28 -1.79 -21.86
N ASN A 24 38.02 -2.19 -21.89
CA ASN A 24 36.95 -1.36 -22.42
C ASN A 24 36.72 -0.31 -21.33
N ASP A 25 37.24 0.89 -21.57
CA ASP A 25 37.00 2.00 -20.68
C ASP A 25 35.52 2.37 -20.74
N ILE A 26 34.75 1.93 -19.73
CA ILE A 26 33.34 2.28 -19.61
C ILE A 26 33.28 3.63 -18.90
N TYR A 27 32.72 4.63 -19.57
CA TYR A 27 32.47 5.95 -19.00
C TYR A 27 31.00 6.12 -18.70
N PHE A 28 30.70 6.61 -17.50
CA PHE A 28 29.38 7.12 -17.18
C PHE A 28 29.30 8.59 -17.56
N VAL A 29 28.30 8.95 -18.36
CA VAL A 29 27.97 10.34 -18.67
C VAL A 29 26.79 10.71 -17.76
N PRO A 30 26.99 11.38 -16.62
CA PRO A 30 25.87 11.95 -15.87
C PRO A 30 25.19 12.92 -16.83
N ALA A 31 24.05 12.51 -17.37
CA ALA A 31 23.45 13.12 -18.55
C ALA A 31 23.29 14.64 -18.39
N LEU A 32 23.21 15.30 -19.54
CA LEU A 32 22.75 16.67 -19.81
C LEU A 32 21.35 16.94 -19.23
N LEU A 33 21.16 16.70 -17.94
CA LEU A 33 19.92 16.89 -17.21
C LEU A 33 19.75 18.40 -17.06
N ASP A 34 18.61 18.86 -17.59
CA ASP A 34 18.08 20.22 -17.54
C ASP A 34 18.46 20.91 -16.20
N PRO A 35 18.99 22.15 -16.19
CA PRO A 35 19.33 22.90 -14.97
C PRO A 35 18.18 23.09 -13.96
N GLY A 36 16.96 22.64 -14.28
CA GLY A 36 15.83 22.56 -13.36
C GLY A 36 16.16 21.75 -12.10
N SER A 37 16.05 22.42 -10.94
CA SER A 37 16.29 21.80 -9.64
C SER A 37 15.29 20.68 -9.36
N PRO A 38 15.72 19.48 -8.99
CA PRO A 38 14.79 18.38 -8.85
C PRO A 38 14.34 18.29 -7.39
N PHE A 39 13.45 19.18 -6.96
CA PHE A 39 13.06 19.25 -5.54
C PHE A 39 12.02 18.20 -5.13
N ASP A 40 11.09 17.81 -6.01
CA ASP A 40 9.95 16.96 -5.58
C ASP A 40 10.18 15.44 -5.72
N ASN A 41 11.22 15.02 -6.47
CA ASN A 41 11.51 13.60 -6.74
C ASN A 41 12.65 13.03 -5.87
N TRP A 42 13.35 13.87 -5.09
CA TRP A 42 14.53 13.49 -4.29
C TRP A 42 14.24 13.61 -2.80
N ALA A 43 13.05 13.18 -2.38
CA ALA A 43 12.64 13.20 -0.99
C ALA A 43 13.01 11.90 -0.28
N TYR A 44 13.43 11.98 0.98
CA TYR A 44 13.58 10.81 1.85
C TYR A 44 12.25 10.27 2.36
N LYS A 45 11.22 11.12 2.42
CA LYS A 45 9.87 10.70 2.76
C LYS A 45 9.31 9.91 1.58
N CYS A 46 8.73 8.76 1.87
CA CYS A 46 7.87 8.09 0.91
C CYS A 46 6.61 8.91 0.74
N LYS A 47 6.15 9.09 -0.50
CA LYS A 47 4.79 9.58 -0.77
C LYS A 47 3.78 8.42 -0.69
N GLU A 48 4.28 7.21 -0.49
CA GLU A 48 3.57 5.95 -0.53
C GLU A 48 3.67 5.23 0.82
N SER A 49 2.59 5.20 1.60
CA SER A 49 2.64 4.72 2.99
C SER A 49 2.70 3.20 3.17
N TRP A 50 2.73 2.42 2.09
CA TRP A 50 3.04 0.98 2.10
C TRP A 50 4.54 0.67 2.02
N MET A 51 5.36 1.68 1.68
CA MET A 51 6.79 1.53 1.62
C MET A 51 7.40 1.92 2.96
N THR A 52 8.12 0.99 3.58
CA THR A 52 8.96 1.28 4.72
C THR A 52 10.24 1.94 4.23
N THR A 53 10.66 2.99 4.93
CA THR A 53 11.89 3.73 4.66
C THR A 53 12.93 3.37 5.71
N ILE A 54 14.01 2.69 5.30
CA ILE A 54 15.19 2.46 6.14
C ILE A 54 16.32 3.40 5.71
N CYS A 55 17.16 3.81 6.65
CA CYS A 55 18.16 4.82 6.36
C CYS A 55 19.42 4.60 7.20
N THR A 56 20.55 4.54 6.52
CA THR A 56 21.90 4.51 7.08
C THR A 56 22.62 5.79 6.69
N SER A 57 23.46 6.31 7.57
CA SER A 57 24.21 7.52 7.27
C SER A 57 25.62 7.50 7.85
N TRP A 58 26.51 8.25 7.23
CA TRP A 58 27.88 8.47 7.70
C TRP A 58 28.06 9.94 8.01
N LEU A 59 28.42 10.23 9.26
CA LEU A 59 28.72 11.56 9.73
C LEU A 59 30.22 11.87 9.55
N PHE A 60 30.52 12.90 8.77
CA PHE A 60 31.87 13.40 8.58
C PHE A 60 32.16 14.55 9.56
N ILE A 61 33.30 14.47 10.24
CA ILE A 61 33.74 15.50 11.19
C ILE A 61 34.37 16.69 10.45
N HIS A 62 34.96 16.43 9.28
CA HIS A 62 35.63 17.42 8.43
C HIS A 62 34.92 17.52 7.07
N SER A 63 35.32 18.50 6.25
CA SER A 63 34.85 18.62 4.88
C SER A 63 35.12 17.35 4.09
N VAL A 64 34.14 16.96 3.29
CA VAL A 64 34.24 15.81 2.40
C VAL A 64 34.88 16.25 1.09
N PRO A 65 35.78 15.44 0.50
CA PRO A 65 36.32 15.70 -0.82
C PRO A 65 35.22 15.87 -1.87
N SER A 66 35.43 16.82 -2.79
CA SER A 66 34.43 17.17 -3.81
C SER A 66 34.14 16.04 -4.81
N ASN A 67 34.97 14.99 -4.86
CA ASN A 67 34.82 13.83 -5.73
C ASN A 67 34.23 12.58 -5.03
N LEU A 68 33.84 12.67 -3.74
CA LEU A 68 33.31 11.48 -3.04
C LEU A 68 32.09 10.88 -3.75
N MET A 69 31.14 11.71 -4.16
CA MET A 69 29.91 11.23 -4.82
C MET A 69 30.16 10.62 -6.19
N GLU A 70 31.21 11.04 -6.90
CA GLU A 70 31.62 10.42 -8.17
C GLU A 70 32.14 9.01 -7.93
N LEU A 71 32.99 8.84 -6.90
CA LEU A 71 33.51 7.53 -6.52
C LEU A 71 32.40 6.60 -6.02
N VAL A 72 31.46 7.12 -5.23
CA VAL A 72 30.29 6.36 -4.78
C VAL A 72 29.45 5.92 -5.99
N SER A 73 29.17 6.83 -6.92
CA SER A 73 28.37 6.52 -8.11
C SER A 73 29.06 5.48 -8.99
N ALA A 74 30.37 5.62 -9.24
CA ALA A 74 31.17 4.67 -9.99
C ALA A 74 31.20 3.28 -9.33
N SER A 75 31.35 3.23 -8.00
CA SER A 75 31.34 1.98 -7.24
C SER A 75 29.98 1.28 -7.32
N VAL A 76 28.88 2.02 -7.17
CA VAL A 76 27.51 1.47 -7.32
C VAL A 76 27.29 0.96 -8.75
N LEU A 77 27.68 1.74 -9.76
CA LEU A 77 27.56 1.35 -11.17
C LEU A 77 28.33 0.08 -11.50
N ARG A 78 29.57 -0.04 -10.99
CA ARG A 78 30.39 -1.24 -11.17
C ARG A 78 29.67 -2.47 -10.61
N ASP A 79 29.18 -2.39 -9.37
CA ASP A 79 28.45 -3.48 -8.73
C ASP A 79 27.19 -3.88 -9.50
N LEU A 80 26.43 -2.90 -9.99
CA LEU A 80 25.23 -3.14 -10.80
C LEU A 80 25.56 -3.77 -12.16
N ASN A 81 26.67 -3.36 -12.78
CA ASN A 81 27.15 -3.93 -14.04
C ASN A 81 27.64 -5.36 -13.85
N ASP A 82 28.40 -5.63 -12.80
CA ASP A 82 28.89 -6.97 -12.47
C ASP A 82 27.75 -7.93 -12.14
N LEU A 83 26.71 -7.43 -11.47
CA LEU A 83 25.47 -8.17 -11.27
C LEU A 83 24.77 -8.49 -12.60
N GLY A 84 24.66 -7.51 -13.51
CA GLY A 84 24.04 -7.71 -14.83
C GLY A 84 24.78 -8.71 -15.73
N LYS A 85 26.10 -8.84 -15.56
CA LYS A 85 26.93 -9.82 -16.28
C LYS A 85 26.77 -11.25 -15.76
N ARG A 86 26.33 -11.44 -14.52
CA ARG A 86 26.00 -12.77 -13.96
C ARG A 86 24.67 -13.24 -14.56
N ARG A 87 24.71 -13.77 -15.79
CA ARG A 87 23.56 -14.51 -16.33
C ARG A 87 23.26 -15.69 -15.39
N PRO A 88 21.98 -15.99 -15.11
CA PRO A 88 21.64 -17.30 -14.59
C PRO A 88 21.94 -18.30 -15.71
N GLU A 89 23.08 -18.96 -15.64
CA GLU A 89 23.26 -20.20 -16.38
C GLU A 89 22.08 -21.10 -15.99
N SER A 90 21.38 -21.60 -17.00
CA SER A 90 20.30 -22.56 -16.82
C SER A 90 20.80 -23.66 -15.90
N VAL A 91 20.20 -23.79 -14.72
CA VAL A 91 20.39 -24.95 -13.86
C VAL A 91 19.77 -26.13 -14.59
N SER A 92 20.54 -26.72 -15.51
CA SER A 92 20.40 -28.12 -15.85
C SER A 92 20.80 -28.90 -14.61
N SER A 93 19.97 -29.87 -14.26
CA SER A 93 20.16 -30.84 -13.20
C SER A 93 21.58 -31.40 -13.15
N GLU A 94 22.00 -31.78 -11.95
CA GLU A 94 23.23 -32.50 -11.57
C GLU A 94 24.35 -31.62 -11.00
N ALA A 95 24.35 -31.48 -9.66
CA ALA A 95 25.56 -31.57 -8.85
C ALA A 95 25.18 -31.57 -7.35
N SER A 96 24.66 -32.71 -6.89
CA SER A 96 24.93 -33.16 -5.53
C SER A 96 26.39 -33.65 -5.47
N ALA A 97 27.01 -33.49 -4.30
CA ALA A 97 28.37 -33.92 -3.94
C ALA A 97 29.51 -32.95 -4.34
N ILE A 98 30.00 -32.18 -3.36
CA ILE A 98 31.19 -32.50 -2.57
C ILE A 98 31.39 -31.36 -1.56
N ALA A 99 31.25 -31.68 -0.27
CA ALA A 99 31.74 -30.87 0.83
C ALA A 99 33.04 -31.52 1.33
N GLN A 100 34.06 -30.68 1.61
CA GLN A 100 35.06 -30.75 2.70
C GLN A 100 36.48 -30.35 2.24
N SER A 101 36.98 -29.21 2.71
CA SER A 101 38.15 -29.14 3.63
C SER A 101 38.61 -27.69 3.95
N ASN A 102 38.51 -27.38 5.25
CA ASN A 102 39.27 -26.48 6.16
C ASN A 102 40.23 -25.36 5.67
N SER A 103 39.99 -24.11 6.10
CA SER A 103 40.85 -23.36 7.08
C SER A 103 40.35 -21.92 7.41
N SER A 104 40.06 -21.66 8.69
CA SER A 104 40.09 -20.42 9.53
C SER A 104 39.44 -19.06 9.10
N PRO A 105 38.97 -18.23 10.06
CA PRO A 105 37.81 -17.35 9.87
C PRO A 105 38.13 -15.84 9.98
N LEU A 106 38.01 -15.09 8.89
CA LEU A 106 37.96 -13.61 8.91
C LEU A 106 37.07 -13.08 7.78
N LEU A 107 36.09 -12.25 8.18
CA LEU A 107 35.10 -11.54 7.36
C LEU A 107 34.20 -12.44 6.48
N GLY A 108 32.97 -12.65 6.97
CA GLY A 108 31.90 -13.43 6.36
C GLY A 108 31.82 -13.33 4.85
N SER A 109 32.36 -14.38 4.23
CA SER A 109 32.15 -14.80 2.86
C SER A 109 30.67 -14.72 2.48
N SER A 110 30.44 -14.31 1.24
CA SER A 110 29.22 -14.47 0.48
C SER A 110 28.60 -15.86 0.66
N GLN A 111 27.74 -16.03 1.66
CA GLN A 111 26.85 -17.17 1.73
C GLN A 111 25.73 -16.92 0.74
N SER A 112 25.53 -17.89 -0.15
CA SER A 112 24.50 -17.91 -1.17
C SER A 112 23.12 -17.70 -0.56
N TYR A 113 22.58 -16.49 -0.72
CA TYR A 113 21.19 -16.16 -0.46
C TYR A 113 20.32 -16.76 -1.58
N THR A 114 20.11 -18.07 -1.56
CA THR A 114 19.05 -18.70 -2.36
C THR A 114 17.80 -18.80 -1.49
N SER A 115 17.08 -17.69 -1.37
CA SER A 115 15.69 -17.72 -0.93
C SER A 115 14.91 -16.58 -1.61
N GLU A 116 14.19 -16.97 -2.67
CA GLU A 116 12.96 -16.35 -3.19
C GLU A 116 13.02 -15.06 -4.03
N ILE A 117 14.18 -14.45 -4.23
CA ILE A 117 14.30 -13.32 -5.17
C ILE A 117 15.04 -13.78 -6.42
N ASP A 118 14.25 -14.19 -7.40
CA ASP A 118 14.80 -14.85 -8.59
C ASP A 118 15.48 -13.86 -9.53
N ARG A 119 15.02 -12.59 -9.63
CA ARG A 119 15.63 -11.55 -10.47
C ARG A 119 15.32 -10.15 -9.94
N PHE A 120 16.33 -9.31 -9.79
CA PHE A 120 16.13 -7.87 -9.62
C PHE A 120 16.74 -7.12 -10.80
N HIS A 121 15.95 -6.21 -11.37
CA HIS A 121 16.28 -5.42 -12.54
C HIS A 121 16.44 -3.96 -12.14
N VAL A 122 17.49 -3.31 -12.64
CA VAL A 122 17.62 -1.85 -12.54
C VAL A 122 16.62 -1.24 -13.50
N HIS A 123 15.56 -0.64 -12.96
CA HIS A 123 14.50 -0.01 -13.75
C HIS A 123 14.90 1.41 -14.19
N GLN A 124 15.48 2.18 -13.26
CA GLN A 124 15.88 3.55 -13.50
C GLN A 124 17.07 3.90 -12.61
N MET A 125 17.99 4.71 -13.12
CA MET A 125 19.07 5.29 -12.34
C MET A 125 19.21 6.77 -12.68
N LEU A 126 19.30 7.61 -11.66
CA LEU A 126 19.42 9.06 -11.78
C LEU A 126 20.63 9.52 -10.97
N CYS A 127 21.53 10.28 -11.59
CA CYS A 127 22.71 10.82 -10.94
C CYS A 127 22.70 12.34 -11.00
N TRP A 128 23.10 12.95 -9.89
CA TRP A 128 23.31 14.38 -9.73
C TRP A 128 24.56 14.61 -8.88
N ARG A 129 25.14 15.82 -8.92
CA ARG A 129 26.42 16.16 -8.27
C ARG A 129 26.55 15.66 -6.83
N SER A 130 25.47 15.77 -6.05
CA SER A 130 25.43 15.37 -4.64
C SER A 130 24.54 14.15 -4.38
N THR A 131 23.92 13.56 -5.40
CA THR A 131 22.81 12.63 -5.19
C THR A 131 22.72 11.55 -6.26
N LEU A 132 22.35 10.34 -5.87
CA LEU A 132 22.15 9.18 -6.72
C LEU A 132 20.84 8.49 -6.33
N ILE A 133 19.96 8.20 -7.30
CA ILE A 133 18.78 7.35 -7.10
C ILE A 133 18.91 6.13 -8.00
N VAL A 134 18.66 4.95 -7.43
CA VAL A 134 18.52 3.70 -8.18
C VAL A 134 17.18 3.07 -7.84
N LYS A 135 16.33 2.88 -8.85
CA LYS A 135 15.06 2.17 -8.73
C LYS A 135 15.22 0.75 -9.24
N PHE A 136 14.98 -0.20 -8.35
CA PHE A 136 14.98 -1.63 -8.62
C PHE A 136 13.55 -2.13 -8.79
N ARG A 137 13.38 -3.03 -9.76
CA ARG A 137 12.18 -3.87 -9.89
C ARG A 137 12.58 -5.30 -9.56
N VAL A 138 12.02 -5.83 -8.49
CA VAL A 138 12.27 -7.17 -7.96
C VAL A 138 11.13 -8.08 -8.38
N GLU A 139 11.43 -9.14 -9.11
CA GLU A 139 10.45 -10.17 -9.45
C GLU A 139 10.32 -11.13 -8.27
N VAL A 140 9.09 -11.29 -7.78
CA VAL A 140 8.70 -12.22 -6.71
C VAL A 140 7.72 -13.21 -7.31
N ILE A 141 8.10 -14.48 -7.36
CA ILE A 141 7.22 -15.54 -7.84
C ILE A 141 6.38 -16.02 -6.66
N ASP A 142 5.07 -15.85 -6.75
CA ASP A 142 4.14 -16.39 -5.76
C ASP A 142 4.16 -17.92 -5.84
N LYS A 143 4.54 -18.59 -4.74
CA LYS A 143 4.68 -20.06 -4.72
C LYS A 143 3.36 -20.79 -4.96
N ILE A 144 2.24 -20.19 -4.57
CA ILE A 144 0.93 -20.83 -4.60
C ILE A 144 0.28 -20.59 -5.97
N SER A 145 0.25 -19.33 -6.43
CA SER A 145 -0.39 -19.01 -7.70
C SER A 145 0.53 -19.16 -8.92
N ARG A 146 1.85 -19.31 -8.71
CA ARG A 146 2.90 -19.20 -9.74
C ARG A 146 2.86 -17.88 -10.53
N GLU A 147 2.11 -16.89 -10.05
CA GLU A 147 2.08 -15.58 -10.68
C GLU A 147 3.35 -14.80 -10.35
N ARG A 148 3.86 -14.09 -11.36
CA ARG A 148 4.98 -13.17 -11.21
C ARG A 148 4.44 -11.85 -10.69
N LYS A 149 4.80 -11.51 -9.45
CA LYS A 149 4.54 -10.20 -8.85
C LYS A 149 5.81 -9.37 -8.91
N TYR A 150 5.67 -8.07 -9.04
CA TYR A 150 6.80 -7.15 -9.02
C TYR A 150 6.75 -6.29 -7.78
N SER A 151 7.88 -6.17 -7.10
CA SER A 151 8.10 -5.27 -5.97
C SER A 151 9.11 -4.21 -6.38
N ASN A 152 8.82 -2.94 -6.10
CA ASN A 152 9.77 -1.86 -6.40
C ASN A 152 10.54 -1.48 -5.13
N VAL A 153 11.85 -1.32 -5.26
CA VAL A 153 12.72 -0.81 -4.20
C VAL A 153 13.48 0.39 -4.75
N GLU A 154 13.39 1.53 -4.08
CA GLU A 154 14.12 2.74 -4.44
C GLU A 154 15.24 2.97 -3.44
N VAL A 155 16.45 3.19 -3.94
CA VAL A 155 17.62 3.51 -3.11
C VAL A 155 18.14 4.89 -3.49
N LEU A 156 18.11 5.79 -2.51
CA LEU A 156 18.62 7.14 -2.59
C LEU A 156 19.95 7.24 -1.83
N VAL A 157 20.97 7.78 -2.47
CA VAL A 157 22.25 8.13 -1.86
C VAL A 157 22.46 9.63 -2.01
N GLN A 158 22.72 10.35 -0.92
CA GLN A 158 22.89 11.81 -0.96
C GLN A 158 23.95 12.31 -0.01
N LEU A 159 24.82 13.20 -0.47
CA LEU A 159 25.74 13.98 0.35
C LEU A 159 25.12 15.33 0.68
N VAL A 160 24.80 15.55 1.95
CA VAL A 160 24.08 16.74 2.44
C VAL A 160 24.83 17.45 3.56
N GLY A 161 24.77 18.78 3.57
CA GLY A 161 25.20 19.60 4.71
C GLY A 161 24.10 19.78 5.75
N GLN A 162 24.46 20.18 6.97
CA GLN A 162 23.51 20.46 8.06
C GLN A 162 22.37 21.41 7.67
N SER A 163 22.65 22.44 6.86
CA SER A 163 21.67 23.45 6.45
C SER A 163 20.66 22.93 5.41
N CYS A 164 20.91 21.77 4.82
CA CYS A 164 20.01 21.19 3.82
C CYS A 164 18.73 20.67 4.51
N GLU A 165 17.56 21.00 3.95
CA GLU A 165 16.26 20.57 4.50
C GLU A 165 16.09 19.06 4.53
N THR A 166 16.75 18.38 3.59
CA THR A 166 16.72 16.94 3.44
C THR A 166 17.75 16.24 4.35
N CYS A 167 18.54 16.99 5.12
CA CYS A 167 19.53 16.42 6.03
C CYS A 167 18.88 15.68 7.21
N VAL A 168 18.99 14.35 7.19
CA VAL A 168 18.50 13.49 8.27
C VAL A 168 19.21 13.78 9.58
N ALA A 169 18.42 13.89 10.66
CA ALA A 169 18.92 14.12 12.01
C ALA A 169 19.83 15.37 12.13
N SER A 170 19.62 16.37 11.27
CA SER A 170 20.46 17.57 11.22
C SER A 170 20.45 18.40 12.50
N GLU A 171 19.40 18.28 13.33
CA GLU A 171 19.34 18.96 14.64
C GLU A 171 20.47 18.51 15.58
N ASN A 172 21.02 17.31 15.37
CA ASN A 172 22.13 16.79 16.17
C ASN A 172 23.50 17.08 15.52
N LEU A 173 23.53 17.80 14.39
CA LEU A 173 24.77 18.15 13.69
C LEU A 173 25.26 19.53 14.15
N THR A 174 26.57 19.68 14.32
CA THR A 174 27.19 21.00 14.50
C THR A 174 27.39 21.69 13.16
N GLY A 175 27.50 23.03 13.20
CA GLY A 175 27.85 23.90 12.06
C GLY A 175 28.90 23.30 11.12
N GLY A 176 28.61 23.30 9.81
CA GLY A 176 29.58 22.94 8.77
C GLY A 176 29.82 21.43 8.56
N ARG A 177 29.18 20.54 9.32
CA ARG A 177 29.30 19.10 9.10
C ARG A 177 28.46 18.61 7.92
N GLN A 178 28.98 17.60 7.24
CA GLN A 178 28.32 16.90 6.14
C GLN A 178 27.95 15.47 6.56
N ARG A 179 26.90 14.95 5.92
CA ARG A 179 26.39 13.60 6.12
C ARG A 179 26.19 12.95 4.75
N LEU A 180 26.72 11.76 4.56
CA LEU A 180 26.31 10.90 3.44
C LEU A 180 25.17 10.02 3.93
N VAL A 181 24.04 10.07 3.24
CA VAL A 181 22.83 9.35 3.61
C VAL A 181 22.53 8.33 2.52
N VAL A 182 22.24 7.09 2.92
CA VAL A 182 21.76 6.02 2.05
C VAL A 182 20.41 5.57 2.59
N CYS A 183 19.38 5.71 1.77
CA CYS A 183 17.99 5.49 2.13
C CYS A 183 17.39 4.45 1.18
N GLY A 184 16.76 3.42 1.74
CA GLY A 184 16.05 2.39 1.00
C GLY A 184 14.55 2.50 1.28
N LYS A 185 13.75 2.56 0.22
CA LYS A 185 12.30 2.58 0.27
C LYS A 185 11.75 1.36 -0.45
N GLY A 186 10.82 0.65 0.18
CA GLY A 186 10.18 -0.50 -0.43
C GLY A 186 9.25 -1.20 0.54
N PRO A 187 8.57 -2.28 0.12
CA PRO A 187 7.70 -3.02 1.03
C PRO A 187 8.53 -3.70 2.11
N GLU A 188 8.09 -3.61 3.36
CA GLU A 188 8.87 -4.13 4.51
C GLU A 188 9.22 -5.60 4.37
N GLY A 189 8.22 -6.46 4.12
CA GLY A 189 8.29 -7.92 3.94
C GLY A 189 9.48 -8.67 4.56
N GLY A 190 9.20 -9.55 5.53
CA GLY A 190 10.23 -10.34 6.20
C GLY A 190 11.16 -9.48 7.04
N ASN A 191 10.61 -8.57 7.86
CA ASN A 191 11.34 -7.61 8.69
C ASN A 191 12.41 -6.83 7.89
N GLY A 192 12.01 -6.18 6.80
CA GLY A 192 12.92 -5.38 5.98
C GLY A 192 13.68 -6.17 4.92
N GLN A 193 13.66 -7.51 4.95
CA GLN A 193 14.47 -8.31 4.03
C GLN A 193 14.21 -7.94 2.57
N ARG A 194 12.95 -7.73 2.16
CA ARG A 194 12.63 -7.32 0.79
C ARG A 194 13.33 -6.04 0.34
N ILE A 195 13.54 -5.09 1.25
CA ILE A 195 14.29 -3.85 0.95
C ILE A 195 15.78 -4.16 0.83
N TRP A 196 16.32 -4.92 1.78
CA TRP A 196 17.73 -5.30 1.83
C TRP A 196 18.18 -6.08 0.60
N SER A 197 17.46 -7.15 0.27
CA SER A 197 17.73 -8.00 -0.90
C SER A 197 17.22 -7.40 -2.21
N GLY A 198 16.29 -6.44 -2.15
CA GLY A 198 15.79 -5.71 -3.30
C GLY A 198 16.73 -4.63 -3.86
N GLY A 199 17.98 -4.55 -3.37
CA GLY A 199 19.03 -3.69 -3.91
C GLY A 199 19.64 -2.71 -2.90
N TYR A 200 18.97 -2.46 -1.76
CA TYR A 200 19.51 -1.57 -0.72
C TYR A 200 20.85 -2.08 -0.16
N GLY A 201 20.95 -3.37 0.14
CA GLY A 201 22.20 -3.96 0.66
C GLY A 201 23.37 -3.86 -0.32
N LEU A 202 23.10 -4.01 -1.62
CA LEU A 202 24.11 -3.87 -2.67
C LEU A 202 24.65 -2.45 -2.74
N VAL A 203 23.75 -1.45 -2.82
CA VAL A 203 24.14 -0.04 -2.86
C VAL A 203 24.86 0.37 -1.57
N LEU A 204 24.36 -0.06 -0.41
CA LEU A 204 24.97 0.22 0.88
C LEU A 204 26.40 -0.35 0.96
N GLY A 205 26.61 -1.58 0.48
CA GLY A 205 27.92 -2.21 0.42
C GLY A 205 28.90 -1.48 -0.49
N ALA A 206 28.45 -1.03 -1.67
CA ALA A 206 29.27 -0.22 -2.59
C ALA A 206 29.69 1.12 -1.97
N VAL A 207 28.77 1.80 -1.29
CA VAL A 207 29.05 3.03 -0.54
C VAL A 207 30.06 2.78 0.58
N GLU A 208 29.86 1.74 1.38
CA GLU A 208 30.73 1.40 2.50
C GLU A 208 32.16 1.08 2.04
N ARG A 209 32.33 0.31 0.96
CA ARG A 209 33.65 0.05 0.37
C ARG A 209 34.32 1.33 -0.10
N THR A 210 33.57 2.22 -0.75
CA THR A 210 34.09 3.51 -1.23
C THR A 210 34.63 4.34 -0.06
N ILE A 211 33.84 4.49 1.01
CA ILE A 211 34.23 5.23 2.20
C ILE A 211 35.47 4.61 2.86
N ASN A 212 35.50 3.29 3.00
CA ASN A 212 36.59 2.59 3.68
C ASN A 212 37.90 2.58 2.87
N SER A 213 37.82 2.61 1.54
CA SER A 213 38.99 2.68 0.65
C SER A 213 39.60 4.07 0.54
N TYR A 214 38.92 5.10 1.05
CA TYR A 214 39.32 6.48 0.83
C TYR A 214 40.31 6.96 1.90
N ASN A 215 41.59 7.04 1.54
CA ASN A 215 42.68 7.38 2.45
C ASN A 215 42.64 8.84 2.99
N GLY A 216 41.83 9.72 2.41
CA GLY A 216 41.75 11.13 2.81
C GLY A 216 40.66 11.48 3.82
N ILE A 217 39.88 10.51 4.31
CA ILE A 217 38.77 10.77 5.23
C ILE A 217 39.03 10.08 6.56
N ARG A 218 39.03 10.84 7.66
CA ARG A 218 39.01 10.27 9.01
C ARG A 218 37.76 9.41 9.16
N LYS A 219 37.92 8.18 9.64
CA LYS A 219 36.85 7.16 9.75
C LYS A 219 35.52 7.78 10.21
N PRO A 220 34.53 7.92 9.31
CA PRO A 220 33.27 8.58 9.65
C PRO A 220 32.43 7.70 10.57
N LYS A 221 31.57 8.33 11.37
CA LYS A 221 30.68 7.60 12.28
C LYS A 221 29.47 7.08 11.50
N LYS A 222 29.31 5.75 11.43
CA LYS A 222 28.14 5.09 10.82
C LYS A 222 26.97 5.09 11.80
N GLU A 223 25.83 5.59 11.34
CA GLU A 223 24.60 5.73 12.12
C GLU A 223 23.41 5.13 11.39
N ILE A 224 22.50 4.54 12.15
CA ILE A 224 21.19 4.05 11.66
C ILE A 224 20.12 5.04 12.11
N VAL A 225 19.18 5.35 11.23
CA VAL A 225 18.09 6.30 11.51
C VAL A 225 16.82 5.53 11.86
N CYS A 226 16.07 6.00 12.85
CA CYS A 226 14.79 5.43 13.23
C CYS A 226 13.74 5.56 12.10
N PRO A 227 13.26 4.45 11.51
CA PRO A 227 12.28 4.47 10.42
C PRO A 227 10.95 5.10 10.86
N LYS A 228 10.52 4.84 12.11
CA LYS A 228 9.33 5.47 12.68
C LYS A 228 9.50 6.97 12.87
N CYS A 229 10.70 7.47 13.19
CA CYS A 229 10.93 8.92 13.21
C CYS A 229 10.88 9.55 11.81
N LEU A 230 11.40 8.86 10.79
CA LEU A 230 11.32 9.32 9.40
C LEU A 230 9.87 9.42 8.91
N THR A 231 9.02 8.51 9.38
CA THR A 231 7.59 8.47 9.06
C THR A 231 6.81 9.55 9.81
N ASN A 232 6.96 9.61 11.14
CA ASN A 232 6.08 10.39 12.01
C ASN A 232 6.55 11.84 12.27
N HIS A 233 7.75 12.20 11.86
CA HIS A 233 8.33 13.51 12.19
C HIS A 233 9.04 14.15 11.01
N HIS A 234 9.39 15.43 11.19
CA HIS A 234 10.32 16.11 10.29
C HIS A 234 11.67 15.38 10.27
N ILE A 235 12.26 15.21 9.09
CA ILE A 235 13.49 14.43 8.87
C ILE A 235 14.68 14.91 9.72
N ARG A 236 14.76 16.22 9.94
CA ARG A 236 15.76 16.88 10.79
C ARG A 236 15.68 16.46 12.26
N LYS A 237 14.48 16.07 12.73
CA LYS A 237 14.17 15.61 14.10
C LYS A 237 14.33 14.10 14.28
N ALA A 238 14.73 13.38 13.24
CA ALA A 238 14.88 11.94 13.32
C ALA A 238 15.99 11.56 14.30
N LYS A 239 15.75 10.49 15.08
CA LYS A 239 16.74 9.97 16.03
C LYS A 239 17.56 8.88 15.35
N THR A 240 18.82 8.79 15.77
CA THR A 240 19.80 7.84 15.24
C THR A 240 20.40 7.00 16.35
N TRP A 241 20.94 5.86 15.96
CA TRP A 241 21.80 5.02 16.80
C TRP A 241 23.16 4.85 16.13
N ASN A 242 24.18 4.54 16.92
CA ASN A 242 25.44 4.04 16.37
C ASN A 242 25.22 2.65 15.75
N TYR A 243 25.74 2.42 14.53
CA TYR A 243 25.52 1.17 13.81
C TYR A 243 26.04 -0.07 14.56
N ASP A 244 27.24 0.01 15.13
CA ASP A 244 27.87 -1.11 15.85
C ASP A 244 27.03 -1.51 17.08
N TYR A 245 26.51 -0.51 17.79
CA TYR A 245 25.60 -0.73 18.93
C TYR A 245 24.32 -1.49 18.53
N VAL A 246 23.67 -1.10 17.43
CA VAL A 246 22.45 -1.78 16.97
C VAL A 246 22.76 -3.20 16.48
N LYS A 247 23.91 -3.39 15.84
CA LYS A 247 24.36 -4.71 15.37
C LYS A 247 24.63 -5.67 16.52
N GLU A 248 25.29 -5.20 17.58
CA GLU A 248 25.55 -5.98 18.80
C GLU A 248 24.27 -6.33 19.58
N TYR A 249 23.22 -5.50 19.43
CA TYR A 249 21.92 -5.73 20.07
C TYR A 249 21.22 -7.02 19.59
N GLY A 250 21.62 -7.56 18.43
CA GLY A 250 21.05 -8.78 17.84
C GLY A 250 19.64 -8.58 17.30
N ASP A 251 18.94 -9.67 16.96
CA ASP A 251 17.55 -9.62 16.43
C ASP A 251 16.53 -9.41 17.56
N ARG A 252 16.39 -8.17 18.00
CA ARG A 252 15.49 -7.70 19.06
C ARG A 252 14.82 -6.37 18.71
N GLU A 253 13.87 -5.94 19.52
CA GLU A 253 13.33 -4.58 19.44
C GLU A 253 14.21 -3.58 20.19
N ILE A 254 14.60 -2.48 19.53
CA ILE A 254 15.34 -1.37 20.12
C ILE A 254 14.47 -0.11 20.18
N LEU A 255 14.57 0.63 21.28
CA LEU A 255 13.88 1.90 21.46
C LEU A 255 14.74 3.07 20.96
N CYS A 256 14.12 3.99 20.22
CA CYS A 256 14.77 5.27 19.89
C CYS A 256 14.57 6.27 21.02
N LEU A 257 15.32 7.39 21.00
CA LEU A 257 15.18 8.46 22.02
C LEU A 257 13.80 9.15 22.04
N LYS A 258 12.92 8.86 21.07
CA LYS A 258 11.51 9.30 21.07
C LYS A 258 10.53 8.20 21.52
N GLY A 259 11.03 7.07 22.02
CA GLY A 259 10.20 5.95 22.50
C GLY A 259 9.66 5.02 21.40
N HIS A 260 10.06 5.18 20.14
CA HIS A 260 9.64 4.26 19.08
C HIS A 260 10.37 2.92 19.22
N SER A 261 9.61 1.83 19.35
CA SER A 261 10.15 0.46 19.23
C SER A 261 10.38 0.07 17.77
N VAL A 262 11.58 -0.38 17.44
CA VAL A 262 11.99 -0.74 16.08
C VAL A 262 12.67 -2.10 16.10
N ASN A 263 12.25 -3.00 15.22
CA ASN A 263 12.93 -4.28 15.03
C ASN A 263 14.32 -4.03 14.41
N THR A 264 15.36 -4.57 15.03
CA THR A 264 16.76 -4.45 14.57
C THR A 264 17.02 -5.20 13.26
N GLY A 265 16.35 -6.33 13.02
CA GLY A 265 16.36 -7.03 11.73
C GLY A 265 15.95 -6.11 10.56
N LEU A 266 14.92 -5.28 10.74
CA LEU A 266 14.50 -4.28 9.76
C LEU A 266 15.62 -3.31 9.37
N ILE A 267 16.30 -2.77 10.37
CA ILE A 267 17.27 -1.66 10.17
C ILE A 267 18.72 -2.11 9.96
N CYS A 268 19.03 -3.39 10.24
CA CYS A 268 20.38 -3.97 10.08
C CYS A 268 20.45 -5.07 9.01
N GLY A 269 19.33 -5.56 8.50
CA GLY A 269 19.30 -6.64 7.52
C GLY A 269 19.80 -7.96 8.09
N LEU A 270 19.57 -8.20 9.38
CA LEU A 270 20.00 -9.44 10.03
C LEU A 270 19.19 -10.61 9.45
N PRO A 271 19.85 -11.74 9.11
CA PRO A 271 19.12 -12.92 8.67
C PRO A 271 18.22 -13.40 9.81
N GLN A 272 16.92 -13.53 9.54
CA GLN A 272 16.01 -14.18 10.48
C GLN A 272 16.50 -15.61 10.65
N LYS A 273 16.73 -16.03 11.90
CA LYS A 273 16.74 -17.47 12.18
C LYS A 273 15.34 -17.95 11.86
N LEU A 274 15.20 -18.80 10.85
CA LEU A 274 13.96 -19.49 10.53
C LEU A 274 13.57 -20.34 11.74
N VAL A 275 12.87 -19.74 12.69
CA VAL A 275 12.12 -20.47 13.69
C VAL A 275 10.88 -20.95 12.95
N LEU A 276 10.87 -22.24 12.63
CA LEU A 276 9.69 -22.96 12.15
C LEU A 276 8.65 -22.97 13.29
N GLU A 277 7.95 -21.86 13.47
CA GLU A 277 6.77 -21.80 14.34
C GLU A 277 5.54 -21.56 13.46
N ASP A 278 4.82 -22.65 13.20
CA ASP A 278 3.42 -22.65 12.82
C ASP A 278 2.60 -22.04 13.97
N THR A 279 2.47 -20.72 14.02
CA THR A 279 1.42 -20.10 14.83
C THR A 279 1.04 -18.71 14.35
N ALA A 280 -0.27 -18.52 14.24
CA ALA A 280 -1.05 -17.29 14.12
C ALA A 280 -0.31 -15.95 14.27
N GLU A 281 -0.56 -15.07 13.31
CA GLU A 281 -0.23 -13.64 13.32
C GLU A 281 -0.52 -12.97 14.68
N SER A 282 0.50 -12.90 15.53
CA SER A 282 0.56 -12.00 16.69
C SER A 282 1.63 -10.95 16.46
N SER A 283 1.38 -10.03 15.52
CA SER A 283 2.18 -8.81 15.37
C SER A 283 1.62 -7.72 16.30
N SER A 284 2.06 -7.73 17.55
CA SER A 284 1.87 -6.62 18.49
C SER A 284 2.83 -5.47 18.13
N SER A 285 2.38 -4.56 17.28
CA SER A 285 2.92 -3.20 17.26
C SER A 285 1.77 -2.26 17.64
N LEU A 286 1.99 -1.39 18.63
CA LEU A 286 1.02 -0.41 19.15
C LEU A 286 0.74 0.70 18.11
N CYS A 287 0.15 0.32 16.99
CA CYS A 287 -0.78 1.13 16.23
C CYS A 287 -2.14 0.52 16.53
N THR A 288 -2.88 1.08 17.50
CA THR A 288 -4.18 0.57 17.94
C THR A 288 -5.23 0.85 16.87
N SER A 289 -5.08 0.23 15.69
CA SER A 289 -6.13 0.27 14.68
C SER A 289 -7.34 -0.49 15.22
N THR A 290 -8.54 0.09 15.11
CA THR A 290 -9.78 -0.55 15.56
C THR A 290 -9.88 -1.94 14.95
N PRO A 291 -10.02 -3.02 15.76
CA PRO A 291 -10.09 -4.38 15.24
C PRO A 291 -11.21 -4.53 14.21
N VAL A 292 -10.92 -5.26 13.13
CA VAL A 292 -11.89 -5.42 12.02
C VAL A 292 -13.14 -6.19 12.47
N SER A 293 -13.00 -7.06 13.49
CA SER A 293 -14.11 -7.73 14.17
C SER A 293 -15.13 -6.75 14.77
N ASP A 294 -14.71 -5.53 15.11
CA ASP A 294 -15.61 -4.48 15.59
C ASP A 294 -16.32 -3.75 14.44
N ILE A 295 -15.79 -3.80 13.22
CA ILE A 295 -16.32 -3.05 12.08
C ILE A 295 -17.28 -3.93 11.28
N PHE A 296 -16.94 -5.21 11.07
CA PHE A 296 -17.70 -6.18 10.28
C PHE A 296 -19.20 -6.22 10.55
N PRO A 297 -19.71 -6.23 11.81
CA PRO A 297 -21.15 -6.36 12.05
C PRO A 297 -22.01 -5.19 11.55
N ALA A 298 -21.38 -4.08 11.12
CA ALA A 298 -22.07 -2.93 10.54
C ALA A 298 -22.02 -2.90 9.00
N VAL A 299 -21.26 -3.79 8.37
CA VAL A 299 -21.12 -3.92 6.90
C VAL A 299 -22.15 -4.92 6.38
N VAL A 300 -22.85 -4.55 5.31
CA VAL A 300 -23.99 -5.31 4.78
C VAL A 300 -23.80 -5.68 3.30
N VAL A 301 -24.34 -6.82 2.90
CA VAL A 301 -24.53 -7.15 1.48
C VAL A 301 -25.75 -6.39 0.99
N VAL A 302 -25.66 -5.74 -0.15
CA VAL A 302 -26.79 -5.08 -0.81
C VAL A 302 -27.06 -5.81 -2.13
N GLY A 303 -28.22 -6.46 -2.22
CA GLY A 303 -28.67 -7.11 -3.45
C GLY A 303 -29.84 -6.38 -4.09
N LEU A 304 -29.84 -6.25 -5.42
CA LEU A 304 -31.02 -5.85 -6.18
C LEU A 304 -31.82 -7.10 -6.55
N TYR A 305 -32.98 -7.28 -5.92
CA TYR A 305 -33.88 -8.38 -6.21
C TYR A 305 -34.85 -8.03 -7.35
N ASP A 306 -34.85 -8.85 -8.39
CA ASP A 306 -35.86 -8.80 -9.46
C ASP A 306 -36.98 -9.80 -9.14
N ARG A 307 -38.16 -9.28 -8.78
CA ARG A 307 -39.32 -10.14 -8.50
C ARG A 307 -39.86 -10.88 -9.70
N LYS A 308 -39.64 -10.40 -10.94
CA LYS A 308 -40.10 -11.12 -12.15
C LYS A 308 -39.24 -12.36 -12.40
N GLN A 309 -37.93 -12.22 -12.21
CA GLN A 309 -36.96 -13.30 -12.41
C GLN A 309 -36.69 -14.10 -11.14
N ASN A 310 -37.31 -13.72 -10.02
CA ASN A 310 -37.18 -14.33 -8.70
C ASN A 310 -35.73 -14.52 -8.26
N ARG A 311 -34.86 -13.54 -8.54
CA ARG A 311 -33.42 -13.63 -8.29
C ARG A 311 -32.77 -12.29 -7.99
N ILE A 312 -31.60 -12.33 -7.37
CA ILE A 312 -30.73 -11.16 -7.23
C ILE A 312 -29.97 -10.94 -8.55
N THR A 313 -30.08 -9.75 -9.12
CA THR A 313 -29.49 -9.39 -10.42
C THR A 313 -28.20 -8.59 -10.30
N LYS A 314 -28.04 -7.84 -9.20
CA LYS A 314 -26.85 -7.06 -8.87
C LYS A 314 -26.55 -7.17 -7.39
N VAL A 315 -25.27 -7.11 -7.06
CA VAL A 315 -24.75 -7.25 -5.70
C VAL A 315 -23.68 -6.19 -5.49
N GLY A 316 -23.75 -5.54 -4.34
CA GLY A 316 -22.70 -4.69 -3.82
C GLY A 316 -22.63 -4.81 -2.31
N SER A 317 -21.90 -3.88 -1.74
CA SER A 317 -21.71 -3.74 -0.30
C SER A 317 -22.32 -2.43 0.18
N GLY A 318 -22.55 -2.34 1.48
CA GLY A 318 -22.98 -1.11 2.13
C GLY A 318 -22.59 -1.13 3.60
N PHE A 319 -22.92 -0.07 4.33
CA PHE A 319 -22.80 -0.08 5.77
C PHE A 319 -23.95 0.68 6.44
N ILE A 320 -24.26 0.27 7.66
CA ILE A 320 -25.29 0.90 8.48
C ILE A 320 -24.71 2.19 9.06
N VAL A 321 -25.26 3.33 8.67
CA VAL A 321 -24.87 4.66 9.17
C VAL A 321 -25.74 5.10 10.35
N ASP A 322 -26.98 4.63 10.42
CA ASP A 322 -27.90 4.90 11.52
C ASP A 322 -28.67 3.65 11.93
N LYS A 323 -28.29 3.07 13.07
CA LYS A 323 -28.93 1.85 13.59
C LYS A 323 -30.36 2.06 14.08
N LYS A 324 -30.74 3.29 14.48
CA LYS A 324 -32.07 3.57 15.04
C LYS A 324 -33.09 3.68 13.92
N LEU A 325 -32.72 4.35 12.83
CA LEU A 325 -33.56 4.55 11.65
C LEU A 325 -33.37 3.47 10.58
N GLY A 326 -32.38 2.59 10.74
CA GLY A 326 -32.06 1.55 9.75
C GLY A 326 -31.53 2.12 8.45
N LEU A 327 -30.74 3.20 8.53
CA LEU A 327 -30.17 3.85 7.34
C LEU A 327 -28.87 3.15 6.93
N ILE A 328 -28.76 2.89 5.63
CA ILE A 328 -27.60 2.25 4.99
C ILE A 328 -27.08 3.16 3.88
N VAL A 329 -25.77 3.29 3.76
CA VAL A 329 -25.11 3.95 2.62
C VAL A 329 -24.51 2.89 1.71
N THR A 330 -24.69 3.04 0.41
CA THR A 330 -24.13 2.16 -0.64
C THR A 330 -23.91 2.92 -1.95
N ALA A 331 -23.25 2.30 -2.92
CA ALA A 331 -23.03 2.87 -4.24
C ALA A 331 -24.31 2.84 -5.07
N ALA A 332 -24.57 3.92 -5.81
CA ALA A 332 -25.82 4.04 -6.58
C ALA A 332 -25.87 3.06 -7.74
N HIS A 333 -24.75 2.80 -8.42
CA HIS A 333 -24.70 1.86 -9.56
C HIS A 333 -25.06 0.40 -9.17
N THR A 334 -25.07 0.06 -7.89
CA THR A 334 -25.57 -1.25 -7.41
C THR A 334 -27.06 -1.41 -7.69
N LEU A 335 -27.82 -0.32 -7.66
CA LEU A 335 -29.28 -0.30 -7.72
C LEU A 335 -29.82 0.41 -8.98
N PHE A 336 -29.02 1.28 -9.60
CA PHE A 336 -29.42 2.11 -10.73
C PHE A 336 -28.52 1.94 -11.96
N ASN A 337 -29.11 2.05 -13.15
CA ASN A 337 -28.35 2.08 -14.40
C ASN A 337 -27.80 3.48 -14.68
N LEU A 338 -26.55 3.72 -14.30
CA LEU A 338 -25.88 5.00 -14.52
C LEU A 338 -25.33 5.18 -15.94
N THR A 339 -25.40 4.15 -16.81
CA THR A 339 -24.73 4.11 -18.13
C THR A 339 -25.63 4.35 -19.36
N MET A 340 -26.97 4.37 -19.21
CA MET A 340 -27.90 4.45 -20.35
C MET A 340 -28.44 5.85 -20.66
N ASP A 341 -28.80 6.04 -21.93
CA ASP A 341 -29.26 7.22 -22.67
C ASP A 341 -30.01 8.33 -21.88
N ARG A 342 -29.74 9.59 -22.25
CA ARG A 342 -30.17 10.83 -21.55
C ARG A 342 -31.68 11.08 -21.58
N ASN A 343 -32.44 10.30 -22.36
CA ASN A 343 -33.81 10.62 -22.76
C ASN A 343 -34.92 9.85 -22.03
N LYS A 344 -34.59 9.02 -21.01
CA LYS A 344 -35.61 8.43 -20.13
C LYS A 344 -35.45 8.93 -18.70
N ALA A 345 -36.43 9.72 -18.27
CA ALA A 345 -36.55 10.30 -16.93
C ALA A 345 -37.24 9.34 -15.95
N ASP A 346 -36.94 8.05 -16.02
CA ASP A 346 -37.67 7.05 -15.22
C ASP A 346 -36.93 6.70 -13.91
N LYS A 347 -37.75 6.55 -12.86
CA LYS A 347 -37.39 6.39 -11.44
C LYS A 347 -36.98 4.95 -11.07
N ASP A 348 -36.48 4.20 -12.04
CA ASP A 348 -36.51 2.74 -11.98
C ASP A 348 -35.15 2.13 -11.60
N TYR A 349 -35.20 1.12 -10.73
CA TYR A 349 -34.06 0.25 -10.47
C TYR A 349 -33.69 -0.51 -11.75
N PHE A 350 -32.67 -0.10 -12.50
CA PHE A 350 -32.31 -0.75 -13.79
C PHE A 350 -33.55 -1.04 -14.67
N ASP A 351 -34.43 -0.06 -14.86
CA ASP A 351 -35.67 -0.19 -15.65
C ASP A 351 -36.73 -1.17 -15.09
N LEU A 352 -36.60 -1.60 -13.83
CA LEU A 352 -37.60 -2.39 -13.10
C LEU A 352 -38.73 -1.48 -12.56
N LYS A 353 -39.53 -0.93 -13.48
CA LYS A 353 -40.63 0.05 -13.27
C LYS A 353 -41.52 -0.14 -12.02
N GLU A 354 -41.71 -1.37 -11.56
CA GLU A 354 -42.62 -1.66 -10.42
C GLU A 354 -42.13 -2.79 -9.49
N LYS A 355 -40.91 -3.32 -9.67
CA LYS A 355 -40.56 -4.65 -9.10
C LYS A 355 -39.14 -4.84 -8.55
N GLY A 356 -38.27 -3.83 -8.61
CA GLY A 356 -36.97 -3.87 -7.94
C GLY A 356 -37.13 -3.69 -6.42
N THR A 357 -36.45 -4.50 -5.61
CA THR A 357 -36.38 -4.30 -4.15
C THR A 357 -34.96 -4.52 -3.68
N ALA A 358 -34.43 -3.62 -2.85
CA ALA A 358 -33.13 -3.83 -2.22
C ALA A 358 -33.29 -4.86 -1.09
N VAL A 359 -32.57 -5.97 -1.18
CA VAL A 359 -32.46 -6.98 -0.11
C VAL A 359 -31.12 -6.81 0.61
N ILE A 360 -31.15 -6.87 1.93
CA ILE A 360 -30.01 -6.55 2.78
C ILE A 360 -29.57 -7.79 3.55
N GLY A 361 -28.33 -8.20 3.30
CA GLY A 361 -27.63 -9.25 4.03
C GLY A 361 -26.86 -8.70 5.21
N ILE A 362 -27.00 -9.31 6.39
CA ILE A 362 -26.23 -8.95 7.59
C ILE A 362 -25.46 -10.15 8.14
N ILE A 363 -24.39 -9.91 8.89
CA ILE A 363 -23.70 -10.96 9.64
C ILE A 363 -24.52 -11.32 10.90
N PRO A 364 -24.92 -12.59 11.11
CA PRO A 364 -25.61 -13.02 12.32
C PRO A 364 -24.71 -12.85 13.55
N ARG A 365 -25.29 -12.62 14.73
CA ARG A 365 -24.53 -12.56 15.99
C ARG A 365 -24.35 -13.97 16.53
N SER A 366 -23.22 -14.23 17.21
CA SER A 366 -22.72 -15.57 17.61
C SER A 366 -23.62 -16.44 18.51
N LYS A 367 -24.87 -16.06 18.77
CA LYS A 367 -25.85 -16.94 19.44
C LYS A 367 -26.63 -17.83 18.47
N ASP A 368 -26.51 -17.60 17.16
CA ASP A 368 -27.28 -18.30 16.12
C ASP A 368 -26.44 -19.31 15.29
N THR A 369 -25.16 -19.53 15.62
CA THR A 369 -24.28 -20.47 14.87
C THR A 369 -23.29 -21.16 15.81
N ASP A 370 -23.19 -22.49 15.70
CA ASP A 370 -22.22 -23.31 16.43
C ASP A 370 -20.78 -22.85 16.13
N THR A 371 -20.15 -22.27 17.14
CA THR A 371 -18.83 -21.63 17.10
C THR A 371 -17.69 -22.66 17.05
N ARG A 372 -17.47 -23.30 15.90
CA ARG A 372 -16.21 -24.03 15.63
C ARG A 372 -15.25 -23.33 14.67
N ASN A 373 -15.72 -22.33 13.93
CA ASN A 373 -14.88 -21.57 13.00
C ASN A 373 -14.90 -20.09 13.41
N GLY A 374 -13.73 -19.50 13.65
CA GLY A 374 -13.59 -18.13 14.17
C GLY A 374 -14.20 -17.03 13.27
N PRO A 375 -14.06 -15.74 13.66
CA PRO A 375 -14.66 -14.59 12.97
C PRO A 375 -14.21 -14.39 11.51
N ALA A 376 -13.19 -15.14 11.06
CA ALA A 376 -12.62 -15.11 9.71
C ALA A 376 -13.52 -15.71 8.60
N ARG A 377 -14.72 -16.22 8.92
CA ARG A 377 -15.70 -16.73 7.94
C ARG A 377 -17.13 -16.25 8.22
N ALA A 378 -17.28 -15.00 8.64
CA ALA A 378 -18.59 -14.42 8.90
C ALA A 378 -19.39 -14.30 7.59
N ARG A 379 -20.36 -15.22 7.40
CA ARG A 379 -21.23 -15.28 6.24
C ARG A 379 -22.49 -14.46 6.49
N ALA A 380 -22.83 -13.55 5.59
CA ALA A 380 -24.04 -12.76 5.67
C ALA A 380 -25.28 -13.58 5.31
N ILE A 381 -26.41 -13.23 5.90
CA ILE A 381 -27.75 -13.79 5.67
C ILE A 381 -28.71 -12.67 5.30
N PHE A 382 -29.55 -12.88 4.29
CA PHE A 382 -30.57 -11.90 3.93
C PHE A 382 -31.65 -11.88 4.99
N ARG A 383 -31.91 -10.69 5.54
CA ARG A 383 -32.81 -10.53 6.69
C ARG A 383 -33.73 -9.32 6.56
N TYR A 384 -33.38 -8.34 5.73
CA TYR A 384 -34.17 -7.13 5.59
C TYR A 384 -34.43 -6.78 4.14
N MET A 385 -35.52 -6.07 3.90
CA MET A 385 -35.70 -5.30 2.68
C MET A 385 -35.58 -3.81 3.00
N ALA A 386 -35.00 -3.07 2.06
CA ALA A 386 -34.83 -1.64 2.15
C ALA A 386 -35.35 -0.94 0.89
N GLU A 387 -35.64 0.33 1.04
CA GLU A 387 -35.96 1.24 -0.06
C GLU A 387 -34.99 2.42 -0.05
N VAL A 388 -34.80 3.05 -1.20
CA VAL A 388 -34.09 4.32 -1.29
C VAL A 388 -34.94 5.42 -0.65
N VAL A 389 -34.38 6.17 0.32
CA VAL A 389 -35.15 7.16 1.12
C VAL A 389 -35.63 8.34 0.28
N GLU A 390 -34.90 8.68 -0.78
CA GLU A 390 -35.31 9.62 -1.80
C GLU A 390 -34.44 9.43 -3.05
N PRO A 391 -35.02 9.39 -4.26
CA PRO A 391 -34.22 9.44 -5.46
C PRO A 391 -33.63 10.85 -5.59
N VAL A 392 -32.34 10.96 -5.28
CA VAL A 392 -31.50 12.08 -5.71
C VAL A 392 -31.64 12.18 -7.23
N SER A 393 -31.65 13.40 -7.80
CA SER A 393 -31.87 13.54 -9.25
C SER A 393 -30.87 12.67 -10.04
N ARG A 394 -31.24 12.15 -11.22
CA ARG A 394 -30.34 11.26 -11.99
C ARG A 394 -28.98 11.91 -12.26
N VAL A 395 -28.97 13.24 -12.41
CA VAL A 395 -27.75 14.05 -12.55
C VAL A 395 -26.87 13.95 -11.29
N GLU A 396 -27.47 14.05 -10.10
CA GLU A 396 -26.75 13.93 -8.83
C GLU A 396 -26.32 12.48 -8.52
N LEU A 397 -27.13 11.47 -8.86
CA LEU A 397 -26.71 10.06 -8.78
C LEU A 397 -25.51 9.79 -9.68
N ASN A 398 -25.53 10.31 -10.92
CA ASN A 398 -24.39 10.20 -11.84
C ASN A 398 -23.16 10.98 -11.35
N ARG A 399 -23.36 12.08 -10.63
CA ARG A 399 -22.27 12.89 -10.08
C ARG A 399 -21.64 12.27 -8.83
N ARG A 400 -22.44 11.68 -7.93
CA ARG A 400 -21.96 11.23 -6.62
C ARG A 400 -21.80 9.71 -6.49
N ASP A 401 -22.46 8.92 -7.33
CA ASP A 401 -22.51 7.44 -7.27
C ASP A 401 -22.77 6.88 -5.85
N VAL A 402 -23.68 7.52 -5.12
CA VAL A 402 -24.04 7.14 -3.74
C VAL A 402 -25.53 7.31 -3.51
N CYS A 403 -26.13 6.40 -2.72
CA CYS A 403 -27.51 6.52 -2.28
C CYS A 403 -27.68 6.05 -0.83
N VAL A 404 -28.77 6.49 -0.20
CA VAL A 404 -29.15 6.10 1.17
C VAL A 404 -30.39 5.23 1.12
N LEU A 405 -30.30 4.05 1.74
CA LEU A 405 -31.40 3.12 1.90
C LEU A 405 -31.96 3.20 3.32
N ARG A 406 -33.25 2.90 3.48
CA ARG A 406 -33.92 2.71 4.77
C ARG A 406 -34.53 1.32 4.81
N ILE A 407 -34.16 0.56 5.84
CA ILE A 407 -34.78 -0.72 6.13
C ILE A 407 -36.27 -0.49 6.41
N LYS A 408 -37.12 -1.21 5.68
CA LYS A 408 -38.58 -1.12 5.80
C LYS A 408 -39.20 -2.35 6.43
N THR A 409 -38.68 -3.52 6.07
CA THR A 409 -39.24 -4.78 6.51
C THR A 409 -38.12 -5.73 6.92
N ARG A 410 -38.45 -6.58 7.89
CA ARG A 410 -37.63 -7.73 8.28
C ARG A 410 -38.30 -8.98 7.70
N LEU A 411 -37.51 -9.87 7.13
CA LEU A 411 -37.97 -11.18 6.69
C LEU A 411 -38.36 -12.03 7.91
N HIS A 412 -39.35 -12.91 7.73
CA HIS A 412 -39.77 -13.84 8.78
C HIS A 412 -38.61 -14.78 9.15
N GLU A 413 -37.95 -15.33 8.13
CA GLU A 413 -36.79 -16.20 8.27
C GLU A 413 -35.56 -15.62 7.58
N ASP A 414 -34.38 -16.04 8.05
CA ASP A 414 -33.11 -15.65 7.44
C ASP A 414 -32.87 -16.44 6.17
N VAL A 415 -32.66 -15.73 5.07
CA VAL A 415 -32.51 -16.37 3.76
C VAL A 415 -31.02 -16.57 3.44
N GLY A 416 -30.69 -17.83 3.18
CA GLY A 416 -29.37 -18.32 2.86
C GLY A 416 -29.05 -18.24 1.35
N ASP A 417 -28.78 -19.41 0.77
CA ASP A 417 -28.53 -19.56 -0.67
C ASP A 417 -29.83 -19.74 -1.48
N GLU A 418 -30.90 -20.18 -0.82
CA GLU A 418 -32.21 -20.43 -1.42
C GLU A 418 -33.05 -19.14 -1.45
N LEU A 419 -32.86 -18.34 -2.50
CA LEU A 419 -33.59 -17.08 -2.68
C LEU A 419 -35.02 -17.25 -3.22
N GLU A 420 -35.41 -18.48 -3.60
CA GLU A 420 -36.60 -18.75 -4.41
C GLU A 420 -37.94 -18.44 -3.71
N ASN A 421 -37.96 -18.21 -2.39
CA ASN A 421 -39.20 -17.97 -1.62
C ASN A 421 -39.22 -16.66 -0.82
N LEU A 422 -38.37 -15.68 -1.18
CA LEU A 422 -38.19 -14.43 -0.41
C LEU A 422 -39.46 -13.57 -0.23
N PHE A 423 -40.54 -13.87 -0.95
CA PHE A 423 -41.77 -13.08 -1.02
C PHE A 423 -43.05 -13.83 -0.62
N GLN A 424 -42.98 -15.06 -0.08
CA GLN A 424 -44.19 -15.87 0.12
C GLN A 424 -45.04 -15.56 1.36
N GLU A 425 -44.57 -14.83 2.39
CA GLU A 425 -45.39 -14.56 3.60
C GLU A 425 -45.26 -13.15 4.20
N GLU A 426 -46.25 -12.80 5.05
CA GLU A 426 -46.56 -11.46 5.58
C GLU A 426 -45.37 -10.73 6.20
N ARG A 427 -45.23 -9.45 5.79
CA ARG A 427 -44.12 -8.58 6.18
C ARG A 427 -44.43 -7.88 7.49
N VAL A 428 -43.67 -8.18 8.53
CA VAL A 428 -43.76 -7.41 9.77
C VAL A 428 -42.96 -6.10 9.62
N VAL A 429 -43.67 -4.97 9.66
CA VAL A 429 -43.05 -3.64 9.77
C VAL A 429 -42.44 -3.53 11.16
N LEU A 430 -41.14 -3.73 11.28
CA LEU A 430 -40.44 -3.67 12.56
C LEU A 430 -39.35 -2.61 12.55
N LYS A 431 -39.26 -1.88 13.67
CA LYS A 431 -38.05 -1.09 13.97
C LYS A 431 -36.85 -2.04 14.02
N PRO A 432 -35.77 -1.78 13.28
CA PRO A 432 -34.61 -2.65 13.26
C PRO A 432 -33.99 -2.73 14.67
N LYS A 433 -34.17 -3.87 15.34
CA LYS A 433 -33.56 -4.11 16.67
C LYS A 433 -32.14 -4.66 16.47
N LYS A 434 -31.19 -4.13 17.24
CA LYS A 434 -29.81 -4.66 17.40
C LYS A 434 -28.87 -4.50 16.19
N LEU A 435 -29.02 -3.46 15.37
CA LEU A 435 -28.01 -3.12 14.35
C LEU A 435 -26.77 -2.46 14.98
N LYS A 436 -25.59 -2.69 14.39
CA LYS A 436 -24.35 -1.94 14.66
C LYS A 436 -24.18 -0.92 13.54
N ASN A 437 -23.82 0.32 13.87
CA ASN A 437 -23.51 1.36 12.90
C ASN A 437 -22.04 1.76 12.99
N LEU A 438 -21.50 2.30 11.91
CA LEU A 438 -20.16 2.91 11.89
C LEU A 438 -20.24 4.42 12.09
N ALA A 439 -19.22 4.97 12.74
CA ALA A 439 -18.99 6.40 12.78
C ALA A 439 -18.47 6.87 11.42
N VAL A 440 -18.72 8.13 11.06
CA VAL A 440 -18.30 8.74 9.80
C VAL A 440 -17.42 9.94 10.12
N SER A 441 -16.30 10.07 9.40
CA SER A 441 -15.37 11.20 9.51
C SER A 441 -15.28 11.93 8.17
N VAL A 442 -15.24 13.27 8.22
CA VAL A 442 -14.92 14.13 7.06
C VAL A 442 -13.43 14.46 6.99
N ARG A 443 -12.67 14.14 8.05
CA ARG A 443 -11.23 14.34 8.07
C ARG A 443 -10.59 13.22 7.28
N ILE A 444 -9.87 13.60 6.24
CA ILE A 444 -9.18 12.72 5.32
C ILE A 444 -7.78 13.27 5.18
N GLU A 445 -6.77 12.45 5.41
CA GLU A 445 -5.37 12.86 5.29
C GLU A 445 -4.71 12.18 4.09
N HIS A 446 -3.81 12.89 3.43
CA HIS A 446 -2.97 12.28 2.41
C HIS A 446 -2.14 11.16 3.05
N GLU A 447 -1.96 10.03 2.35
CA GLU A 447 -1.28 8.82 2.84
C GLU A 447 -1.93 8.11 4.04
N GLU A 448 -3.13 8.54 4.46
CA GLU A 448 -3.89 7.88 5.52
C GLU A 448 -4.09 6.39 5.20
N GLN A 449 -3.76 5.54 6.17
CA GLN A 449 -3.95 4.10 6.06
C GLN A 449 -5.43 3.77 6.15
N ILE A 450 -5.92 3.07 5.13
CA ILE A 450 -7.33 2.75 4.98
C ILE A 450 -7.58 1.26 4.85
N ARG A 451 -8.82 0.90 5.12
CA ARG A 451 -9.38 -0.43 4.95
C ARG A 451 -10.69 -0.32 4.21
N VAL A 452 -10.83 -1.02 3.09
CA VAL A 452 -12.08 -1.13 2.36
C VAL A 452 -12.71 -2.47 2.70
N LEU A 453 -13.91 -2.44 3.27
CA LEU A 453 -14.64 -3.63 3.68
C LEU A 453 -15.80 -3.87 2.72
N GLY A 454 -16.03 -5.12 2.34
CA GLY A 454 -17.11 -5.46 1.42
C GLY A 454 -17.28 -6.96 1.27
N TYR A 455 -18.08 -7.38 0.30
CA TYR A 455 -18.35 -8.77 0.01
C TYR A 455 -17.83 -9.12 -1.37
N ASN A 456 -16.82 -9.98 -1.43
CA ASN A 456 -16.09 -10.33 -2.63
C ASN A 456 -16.95 -11.13 -3.62
N GLN A 457 -17.28 -10.53 -4.76
CA GLN A 457 -17.95 -11.19 -5.90
C GLN A 457 -17.00 -11.43 -7.09
N GLY A 458 -15.67 -11.38 -6.88
CA GLY A 458 -14.67 -11.81 -7.86
C GLY A 458 -14.47 -13.33 -7.85
N GLY A 459 -13.99 -13.91 -8.96
CA GLY A 459 -13.79 -15.36 -9.11
C GLY A 459 -15.02 -16.09 -9.69
N GLU A 460 -15.25 -17.35 -9.32
CA GLU A 460 -16.37 -18.19 -9.82
C GLU A 460 -17.79 -17.68 -9.46
N GLY A 461 -17.91 -16.59 -8.69
CA GLY A 461 -19.17 -16.00 -8.22
C GLY A 461 -19.85 -15.00 -9.18
N ILE A 462 -19.81 -15.23 -10.50
CA ILE A 462 -20.29 -14.29 -11.52
C ILE A 462 -21.75 -14.53 -11.92
N THR A 463 -22.73 -14.37 -11.02
CA THR A 463 -24.19 -14.18 -11.30
C THR A 463 -24.76 -14.66 -12.67
N GLY A 464 -24.40 -15.87 -13.11
CA GLY A 464 -25.08 -16.61 -14.16
C GLY A 464 -26.26 -17.37 -13.56
N ALA A 465 -27.21 -17.82 -14.37
CA ALA A 465 -28.24 -18.73 -13.90
C ALA A 465 -27.57 -19.98 -13.28
N GLY A 466 -27.80 -20.23 -11.99
CA GLY A 466 -27.22 -21.35 -11.24
C GLY A 466 -25.94 -21.07 -10.43
N GLN A 467 -25.46 -19.83 -10.33
CA GLN A 467 -24.23 -19.50 -9.58
C GLN A 467 -24.50 -18.96 -8.16
N VAL A 468 -23.62 -19.33 -7.22
CA VAL A 468 -23.73 -19.07 -5.77
C VAL A 468 -23.22 -17.66 -5.44
N LEU A 469 -24.02 -16.91 -4.69
CA LEU A 469 -23.63 -15.61 -4.13
C LEU A 469 -22.56 -15.79 -3.04
N ASN A 470 -21.39 -15.15 -3.19
CA ASN A 470 -20.42 -15.14 -2.10
C ASN A 470 -20.87 -14.17 -1.01
N ARG A 471 -21.29 -14.71 0.13
CA ARG A 471 -21.76 -13.94 1.29
C ARG A 471 -20.69 -13.76 2.36
N THR A 472 -19.43 -14.06 2.05
CA THR A 472 -18.32 -13.92 3.00
C THR A 472 -17.76 -12.50 2.93
N ILE A 473 -17.67 -11.86 4.09
CA ILE A 473 -17.06 -10.52 4.18
C ILE A 473 -15.56 -10.59 3.91
N ASP A 474 -15.05 -9.59 3.22
CA ASP A 474 -13.66 -9.45 2.79
C ASP A 474 -13.15 -8.04 3.13
N LEU A 475 -11.83 -7.90 3.11
CA LEU A 475 -11.09 -6.73 3.54
C LEU A 475 -9.92 -6.48 2.59
N ALA A 476 -9.91 -5.30 1.97
CA ALA A 476 -8.73 -4.79 1.28
C ALA A 476 -8.06 -3.70 2.12
N LYS A 477 -6.73 -3.73 2.21
CA LYS A 477 -5.92 -2.70 2.90
C LYS A 477 -5.21 -1.83 1.87
N GLY A 478 -5.09 -0.55 2.15
CA GLY A 478 -4.47 0.40 1.24
C GLY A 478 -4.23 1.75 1.91
N TYR A 479 -4.00 2.76 1.09
CA TYR A 479 -3.76 4.13 1.56
C TYR A 479 -4.27 5.18 0.56
N ILE A 480 -4.50 6.39 1.05
CA ILE A 480 -4.96 7.52 0.23
C ILE A 480 -3.79 8.14 -0.52
N CYS A 481 -3.95 8.33 -1.82
CA CYS A 481 -2.92 8.90 -2.71
C CYS A 481 -3.31 10.25 -3.28
N ARG A 482 -4.61 10.58 -3.28
CA ARG A 482 -5.09 11.90 -3.69
C ARG A 482 -6.35 12.25 -2.92
N LEU A 483 -6.36 13.46 -2.37
CA LEU A 483 -7.53 14.04 -1.73
C LEU A 483 -8.49 14.60 -2.79
N PRO A 484 -9.78 14.80 -2.46
CA PRO A 484 -10.70 15.47 -3.35
C PRO A 484 -10.21 16.91 -3.60
N GLU A 485 -9.96 17.27 -4.85
CA GLU A 485 -9.62 18.64 -5.21
C GLU A 485 -10.90 19.46 -5.39
N ASP A 486 -10.96 20.62 -4.73
CA ASP A 486 -11.95 21.64 -5.04
C ASP A 486 -11.46 22.39 -6.29
N HIS A 487 -11.80 21.89 -7.48
CA HIS A 487 -11.54 22.61 -8.71
C HIS A 487 -12.39 23.91 -8.70
N GLY A 488 -11.73 25.03 -8.39
CA GLY A 488 -12.32 26.37 -8.34
C GLY A 488 -12.59 26.99 -9.71
N HIS A 489 -12.75 26.19 -10.77
CA HIS A 489 -12.99 26.69 -12.13
C HIS A 489 -14.33 26.21 -12.68
N GLU A 490 -15.09 27.18 -13.19
CA GLU A 490 -16.46 27.10 -13.71
C GLU A 490 -16.58 26.31 -15.04
N ASP A 491 -15.94 25.15 -15.18
CA ASP A 491 -16.17 24.30 -16.35
C ASP A 491 -17.48 23.53 -16.17
N LYS A 492 -18.59 24.21 -16.48
CA LYS A 492 -19.99 23.71 -16.38
C LYS A 492 -20.29 22.47 -17.25
N ASN A 493 -19.32 21.94 -17.97
CA ASN A 493 -19.52 20.88 -18.98
C ASN A 493 -18.92 19.52 -18.61
N MET A 494 -18.13 19.38 -17.53
CA MET A 494 -17.74 18.08 -17.00
C MET A 494 -18.41 17.84 -15.64
N LEU A 495 -19.07 16.69 -15.50
CA LEU A 495 -19.61 16.20 -14.23
C LEU A 495 -18.45 15.81 -13.31
N ASP A 496 -17.71 16.79 -12.83
CA ASP A 496 -16.53 16.56 -11.99
C ASP A 496 -16.97 15.92 -10.66
N ARG A 497 -16.62 14.64 -10.53
CA ARG A 497 -16.87 13.88 -9.32
C ARG A 497 -15.79 14.23 -8.30
N LYS A 498 -16.21 14.65 -7.10
CA LYS A 498 -15.28 14.74 -5.96
C LYS A 498 -14.95 13.33 -5.52
N GLU A 499 -13.70 12.92 -5.71
CA GLU A 499 -13.26 11.55 -5.46
C GLU A 499 -11.93 11.54 -4.71
N ILE A 500 -11.83 10.63 -3.72
CA ILE A 500 -10.57 10.24 -3.12
C ILE A 500 -9.96 9.16 -4.01
N VAL A 501 -8.68 9.28 -4.34
CA VAL A 501 -7.93 8.21 -5.02
C VAL A 501 -7.11 7.47 -3.98
N ALA A 502 -7.24 6.14 -3.96
CA ALA A 502 -6.49 5.30 -3.05
C ALA A 502 -5.82 4.15 -3.80
N MET A 503 -4.66 3.72 -3.31
CA MET A 503 -4.01 2.49 -3.73
C MET A 503 -4.43 1.38 -2.77
N CYS A 504 -5.47 0.65 -3.16
CA CYS A 504 -6.08 -0.45 -2.44
C CYS A 504 -6.55 -1.48 -3.49
N PRO A 505 -6.07 -2.73 -3.47
CA PRO A 505 -6.46 -3.76 -4.44
C PRO A 505 -7.88 -4.25 -4.14
N THR A 506 -8.87 -3.47 -4.56
CA THR A 506 -10.29 -3.82 -4.38
C THR A 506 -10.77 -4.76 -5.47
N ILE A 507 -11.72 -5.62 -5.12
CA ILE A 507 -12.29 -6.63 -6.01
C ILE A 507 -13.76 -6.35 -6.29
N SER A 508 -14.30 -7.01 -7.32
CA SER A 508 -15.72 -6.97 -7.65
C SER A 508 -16.57 -7.26 -6.41
N GLY A 509 -17.69 -6.54 -6.22
CA GLY A 509 -18.58 -6.69 -5.07
C GLY A 509 -18.31 -5.78 -3.88
N HIS A 510 -17.11 -5.19 -3.77
CA HIS A 510 -16.81 -4.20 -2.73
C HIS A 510 -17.50 -2.84 -2.95
N SER A 511 -18.07 -2.59 -4.15
CA SER A 511 -18.76 -1.34 -4.47
C SER A 511 -19.82 -0.98 -3.43
N GLY A 512 -19.78 0.24 -2.92
CA GLY A 512 -20.63 0.74 -1.84
C GLY A 512 -20.16 0.37 -0.44
N GLY A 513 -19.17 -0.50 -0.31
CA GLY A 513 -18.55 -0.87 0.96
C GLY A 513 -17.81 0.30 1.60
N PRO A 514 -17.76 0.38 2.95
CA PRO A 514 -17.11 1.47 3.63
C PRO A 514 -15.59 1.42 3.46
N CYS A 515 -15.02 2.58 3.15
CA CYS A 515 -13.60 2.86 3.35
C CYS A 515 -13.41 3.48 4.73
N VAL A 516 -12.68 2.81 5.61
CA VAL A 516 -12.45 3.24 7.00
C VAL A 516 -10.99 3.56 7.27
N ASN A 517 -10.74 4.53 8.14
CA ASN A 517 -9.41 4.85 8.64
C ASN A 517 -8.94 3.90 9.75
N GLN A 518 -7.79 4.20 10.37
CA GLN A 518 -7.24 3.42 11.49
C GLN A 518 -8.17 3.43 12.72
N ASN A 519 -8.91 4.52 12.95
CA ASN A 519 -9.90 4.64 14.03
C ASN A 519 -11.18 3.83 13.77
N GLY A 520 -11.35 3.27 12.57
CA GLY A 520 -12.57 2.56 12.17
C GLY A 520 -13.73 3.48 11.80
N GLU A 521 -13.44 4.77 11.57
CA GLU A 521 -14.40 5.76 11.08
C GLU A 521 -14.46 5.70 9.55
N VAL A 522 -15.65 5.76 8.98
CA VAL A 522 -15.87 5.76 7.53
C VAL A 522 -15.52 7.13 6.97
N ILE A 523 -14.55 7.18 6.06
CA ILE A 523 -14.13 8.39 5.36
C ILE A 523 -14.73 8.49 3.95
N GLY A 524 -15.29 7.40 3.45
CA GLY A 524 -15.93 7.33 2.14
C GLY A 524 -16.48 5.95 1.83
N ILE A 525 -17.06 5.77 0.64
CA ILE A 525 -17.45 4.46 0.11
C ILE A 525 -16.74 4.15 -1.20
N LEU A 526 -16.43 2.88 -1.44
CA LEU A 526 -15.85 2.48 -2.72
C LEU A 526 -16.87 2.69 -3.85
N SER A 527 -16.51 3.48 -4.87
CA SER A 527 -17.31 3.59 -6.10
C SER A 527 -16.84 2.59 -7.15
N ARG A 528 -15.56 2.63 -7.53
CA ARG A 528 -15.02 1.75 -8.57
C ARG A 528 -13.54 1.46 -8.40
N ALA A 529 -13.11 0.32 -8.94
CA ALA A 529 -11.71 0.05 -9.19
C ALA A 529 -11.25 0.76 -10.48
N ASP A 530 -9.97 1.09 -10.58
CA ASP A 530 -9.37 1.57 -11.82
C ASP A 530 -9.25 0.40 -12.83
N PRO A 531 -9.76 0.54 -14.07
CA PRO A 531 -9.72 -0.54 -15.06
C PRO A 531 -8.29 -0.84 -15.56
N VAL A 532 -7.37 0.11 -15.45
CA VAL A 532 -5.98 -0.01 -15.91
C VAL A 532 -5.07 -0.48 -14.78
N ASP A 533 -5.28 0.05 -13.57
CA ASP A 533 -4.45 -0.25 -12.40
C ASP A 533 -5.27 -0.95 -11.32
N LYS A 534 -5.17 -2.29 -11.26
CA LYS A 534 -5.89 -3.11 -10.29
C LYS A 534 -5.57 -2.79 -8.83
N GLN A 535 -4.52 -2.03 -8.56
CA GLN A 535 -4.20 -1.58 -7.21
C GLN A 535 -4.80 -0.23 -6.86
N ARG A 536 -5.45 0.45 -7.81
CA ARG A 536 -6.03 1.78 -7.62
C ARG A 536 -7.55 1.71 -7.58
N CYS A 537 -8.14 2.49 -6.70
CA CYS A 537 -9.58 2.62 -6.60
C CYS A 537 -10.02 4.06 -6.31
N TYR A 538 -11.28 4.33 -6.60
CA TYR A 538 -11.92 5.63 -6.41
C TYR A 538 -13.01 5.52 -5.35
N ILE A 539 -12.92 6.41 -4.36
CA ILE A 539 -13.78 6.44 -3.20
C ILE A 539 -14.58 7.74 -3.21
N VAL A 540 -15.89 7.63 -3.00
CA VAL A 540 -16.77 8.78 -2.80
C VAL A 540 -16.56 9.28 -1.37
N PRO A 541 -16.09 10.52 -1.17
CA PRO A 541 -15.80 11.04 0.17
C PRO A 541 -17.09 11.17 0.99
N SER A 542 -16.96 11.05 2.31
CA SER A 542 -18.08 11.17 3.24
C SER A 542 -18.83 12.49 3.13
N SER A 543 -18.14 13.57 2.75
CA SER A 543 -18.73 14.88 2.47
C SER A 543 -19.86 14.86 1.43
N GLU A 544 -19.85 13.90 0.49
CA GLU A 544 -20.87 13.81 -0.56
C GLU A 544 -22.16 13.11 -0.11
N PHE A 545 -22.08 12.22 0.89
CA PHE A 545 -23.24 11.45 1.35
C PHE A 545 -23.78 11.87 2.73
N ILE A 546 -22.99 12.54 3.57
CA ILE A 546 -23.47 13.07 4.86
C ILE A 546 -24.74 13.92 4.68
N PRO A 547 -24.83 14.86 3.72
CA PRO A 547 -26.06 15.64 3.51
C PRO A 547 -27.27 14.77 3.14
N LEU A 548 -27.05 13.68 2.41
CA LEU A 548 -28.11 12.73 2.05
C LEU A 548 -28.61 11.97 3.29
N VAL A 549 -27.70 11.56 4.16
CA VAL A 549 -28.03 10.90 5.44
C VAL A 549 -28.78 11.86 6.36
N GLU A 550 -28.39 13.13 6.43
CA GLU A 550 -29.08 14.15 7.23
C GLU A 550 -30.48 14.45 6.73
N SER A 551 -30.66 14.57 5.40
CA SER A 551 -31.99 14.67 4.80
C SER A 551 -32.85 13.45 5.14
N ALA A 552 -32.27 12.25 5.01
CA ALA A 552 -32.91 11.00 5.36
C ALA A 552 -33.24 10.85 6.85
N ARG A 553 -32.61 11.59 7.76
CA ARG A 553 -32.93 11.58 9.21
C ARG A 553 -34.14 12.46 9.56
N LYS A 554 -34.41 13.49 8.77
CA LYS A 554 -35.49 14.47 9.01
C LYS A 554 -36.88 13.94 8.60
N ARG A 555 -36.93 12.80 7.92
CA ARG A 555 -38.14 12.12 7.44
C ARG A 555 -38.39 10.86 8.25
#